data_AF-S2ZVU5-F1
#
_entry.id   AF-S2ZVU5-F1
#
_cell.length_a   1.000
_cell.length_b   1.000
_cell.length_c   1.000
_cell.angle_alpha   90.00
_cell.angle_beta   90.00
_cell.angle_gamma   90.00
#
_symmetry.space_group_name_H-M   'P 1'
#
loop_
_entity.id
_entity.type
_entity.pdbx_description
1 polymer ?
#
loop_
_entity_poly.entity_id
_entity_poly.type
_entity_poly.pdbx_seq_one_letter_code
_entity_poly.pdbx_strand_id
1 'polypeptide(L)'
;MSSEDAQVLLNEIEGHLLIAATREEGRTAAARFSAPFDWLPQDRREEVERRFETEYLALARASWQHTAERAAEVRGEYEKAYRALRRRLLAGWLLACAAVVAVGGALLPLGQ
;
A
#
# COMPACT_ATOMS: atom_id res chain seq x y z
N MET A 1 13.20 14.02 16.58
CA MET A 1 12.40 13.58 15.43
C MET A 1 11.27 12.73 15.96
N SER A 2 10.02 13.09 15.66
CA SER A 2 8.87 12.27 16.02
C SER A 2 8.89 10.97 15.21
N SER A 3 8.27 9.89 15.71
CA SER A 3 8.12 8.63 14.96
C SER A 3 7.37 8.85 13.64
N GLU A 4 6.51 9.85 13.57
CA GLU A 4 5.74 10.23 12.38
C GLU A 4 6.65 10.88 11.31
N ASP A 5 7.55 11.78 11.73
CA ASP A 5 8.53 12.42 10.82
C ASP A 5 9.45 11.40 10.17
N ALA A 6 9.88 10.38 10.93
CA ALA A 6 10.74 9.30 10.42
C ALA A 6 10.02 8.46 9.36
N GLN A 7 8.71 8.24 9.53
CA GLN A 7 7.92 7.43 8.62
C GLN A 7 7.58 8.17 7.31
N VAL A 8 7.34 9.47 7.39
CA VAL A 8 7.19 10.33 6.20
C VAL A 8 8.48 10.32 5.37
N LEU A 9 9.63 10.53 6.02
CA LEU A 9 10.94 10.53 5.36
C LEU A 9 11.24 9.17 4.71
N LEU A 10 10.95 8.06 5.40
CA LEU A 10 11.16 6.72 4.84
C LEU A 10 10.33 6.52 3.56
N ASN A 11 9.05 6.90 3.58
CA ASN A 11 8.16 6.76 2.43
C ASN A 11 8.62 7.61 1.24
N GLU A 12 9.16 8.81 1.49
CA GLU A 12 9.73 9.67 0.45
C GLU A 12 11.00 9.04 -0.17
N ILE A 13 11.89 8.51 0.66
CA ILE A 13 13.10 7.82 0.21
C ILE A 13 12.74 6.58 -0.60
N GLU A 14 11.82 5.73 -0.11
CA GLU A 14 11.36 4.53 -0.82
C GLU A 14 10.76 4.91 -2.19
N GLY A 15 9.94 5.96 -2.25
CA GLY A 15 9.39 6.47 -3.51
C GLY A 15 10.48 6.93 -4.49
N HIS A 16 11.49 7.65 -4.01
CA HIS A 16 12.62 8.07 -4.84
C HIS A 16 13.44 6.88 -5.34
N LEU A 17 13.73 5.90 -4.48
CA LEU A 17 14.48 4.70 -4.83
C LEU A 17 13.72 3.87 -5.88
N LEU A 18 12.40 3.73 -5.73
CA LEU A 18 11.56 3.03 -6.69
C LEU A 18 11.64 3.69 -8.07
N ILE A 19 11.48 5.02 -8.15
CA ILE A 19 11.55 5.76 -9.43
C ILE A 19 12.94 5.64 -10.06
N ALA A 20 13.99 5.75 -9.25
CA ALA A 20 15.37 5.62 -9.72
C ALA A 20 15.65 4.21 -10.28
N ALA A 21 15.24 3.17 -9.56
CA ALA A 21 15.38 1.78 -10.00
C ALA A 21 14.65 1.53 -11.33
N THR A 22 13.40 1.96 -11.46
CA THR A 22 12.61 1.72 -12.67
C THR A 22 13.12 2.49 -13.89
N ARG A 23 13.76 3.65 -13.71
CA ARG A 23 14.48 4.32 -14.81
C ARG A 23 15.68 3.51 -15.29
N GLU A 24 16.45 2.93 -14.37
CA GLU A 24 17.59 2.08 -14.74
C GLU A 24 17.13 0.80 -15.45
N GLU A 25 16.07 0.18 -14.93
CA GLU A 25 15.43 -0.99 -15.54
C GLU A 25 14.90 -0.66 -16.93
N GLY A 26 14.23 0.48 -17.10
CA GLY A 26 13.71 0.95 -18.39
C GLY A 26 14.82 1.14 -19.43
N ARG A 27 15.93 1.79 -19.06
CA ARG A 27 17.10 1.95 -19.93
C ARG A 27 17.73 0.60 -20.30
N THR A 28 17.90 -0.29 -19.32
CA THR A 28 18.45 -1.64 -19.55
C THR A 28 17.54 -2.47 -20.45
N ALA A 29 16.23 -2.40 -20.25
CA ALA A 29 15.24 -3.09 -21.06
C ALA A 29 15.17 -2.53 -22.48
N ALA A 30 15.28 -1.20 -22.63
CA ALA A 30 15.35 -0.53 -23.93
C ALA A 30 16.58 -1.01 -24.73
N ALA A 31 17.77 -1.02 -24.11
CA ALA A 31 18.99 -1.49 -24.75
C ALA A 31 18.92 -2.98 -25.12
N ARG A 32 18.33 -3.82 -24.25
CA ARG A 32 18.11 -5.25 -24.54
C ARG A 32 17.11 -5.46 -25.68
N PHE A 33 16.04 -4.67 -25.70
CA PHE A 33 15.03 -4.72 -26.75
C PHE A 33 15.58 -4.25 -28.09
N SER A 34 16.43 -3.23 -28.07
CA SER A 34 17.03 -2.68 -29.28
C SER A 34 18.15 -3.56 -29.82
N ALA A 35 18.87 -4.29 -28.95
CA ALA A 35 20.03 -5.15 -29.25
C ALA A 35 19.91 -5.93 -30.58
N PRO A 36 18.79 -6.64 -30.87
CA PRO A 36 18.64 -7.44 -32.09
C PRO A 36 18.46 -6.63 -33.38
N PHE A 37 18.23 -5.31 -33.33
CA PHE A 37 18.05 -4.47 -34.53
C PHE A 37 19.38 -3.84 -35.00
N ASP A 38 20.45 -4.64 -35.11
CA ASP A 38 21.82 -4.18 -35.43
C ASP A 38 21.97 -3.67 -36.85
N TRP A 39 21.05 -4.05 -37.72
CA TRP A 39 20.86 -3.55 -39.06
C TRP A 39 20.26 -2.14 -39.11
N LEU A 40 19.71 -1.60 -38.01
CA LEU A 40 19.22 -0.22 -37.96
C LEU A 40 20.38 0.76 -37.75
N PRO A 41 20.36 1.91 -38.45
CA PRO A 41 21.22 3.05 -38.13
C PRO A 41 21.12 3.43 -36.64
N GLN A 42 22.26 3.85 -36.06
CA GLN A 42 22.36 4.16 -34.63
C GLN A 42 21.34 5.21 -34.17
N ASP A 43 21.11 6.26 -34.98
CA ASP A 43 20.13 7.31 -34.72
C ASP A 43 18.69 6.77 -34.62
N ARG A 44 18.34 5.79 -35.47
CA ARG A 44 17.02 5.13 -35.43
C ARG A 44 16.90 4.23 -34.22
N ARG A 45 17.97 3.54 -33.85
CA ARG A 45 18.02 2.65 -32.68
C ARG A 45 17.88 3.44 -31.38
N GLU A 46 18.58 4.56 -31.23
CA GLU A 46 18.46 5.46 -30.08
C GLU A 46 17.04 6.02 -29.93
N GLU A 47 16.37 6.33 -31.05
CA GLU A 47 14.98 6.78 -31.02
C GLU A 47 14.02 5.69 -30.52
N VAL A 48 14.21 4.44 -30.97
CA VAL A 48 13.45 3.29 -30.47
C VAL A 48 13.69 3.07 -28.98
N GLU A 49 14.94 3.19 -28.52
CA GLU A 49 15.28 3.07 -27.10
C GLU A 49 14.58 4.14 -26.25
N ARG A 50 14.64 5.42 -26.66
CA ARG A 50 13.95 6.52 -25.96
C ARG A 50 12.44 6.31 -25.90
N ARG A 51 11.84 5.88 -27.01
CA ARG A 51 10.40 5.61 -27.09
C ARG A 51 10.03 4.43 -26.19
N PHE A 52 10.82 3.36 -26.20
CA PHE A 52 10.62 2.20 -25.34
C PHE A 52 10.72 2.59 -23.86
N GLU A 53 11.75 3.34 -23.45
CA GLU A 53 11.91 3.79 -22.07
C GLU A 53 10.69 4.59 -21.60
N THR A 54 10.18 5.49 -22.45
CA THR A 54 8.99 6.30 -22.14
C THR A 54 7.76 5.43 -21.90
N GLU A 55 7.49 4.48 -22.79
CA GLU A 55 6.36 3.56 -22.68
C GLU A 55 6.52 2.60 -21.49
N TYR A 56 7.73 2.11 -21.23
CA TYR A 56 8.05 1.28 -20.08
C TYR A 56 7.74 2.00 -18.76
N LEU A 57 8.17 3.26 -18.62
CA LEU A 57 7.90 4.07 -17.43
C LEU A 57 6.41 4.36 -17.26
N ALA A 58 5.68 4.60 -18.37
CA ALA A 58 4.23 4.80 -18.34
C ALA A 58 3.50 3.54 -17.86
N LEU A 59 3.89 2.37 -18.38
CA LEU A 59 3.32 1.08 -17.99
C LEU A 59 3.62 0.74 -16.52
N ALA A 60 4.86 0.95 -16.07
CA ALA A 60 5.24 0.73 -14.68
C ALA A 60 4.42 1.60 -13.73
N ARG A 61 4.26 2.90 -14.05
CA ARG A 61 3.41 3.81 -13.28
C ARG A 61 1.95 3.33 -13.21
N ALA A 62 1.37 2.94 -14.33
CA ALA A 62 0.00 2.45 -14.38
C ALA A 62 -0.18 1.15 -13.54
N SER A 63 0.79 0.25 -13.60
CA SER A 63 0.80 -0.98 -12.81
C SER A 63 0.85 -0.71 -11.30
N TRP A 64 1.69 0.24 -10.87
CA TRP A 64 1.75 0.65 -9.46
C TRP A 64 0.47 1.32 -8.99
N GLN A 65 -0.12 2.21 -9.80
CA GLN A 65 -1.40 2.85 -9.47
C GLN A 65 -2.49 1.81 -9.28
N HIS A 66 -2.60 0.86 -10.22
CA HIS A 66 -3.56 -0.22 -10.11
C HIS A 66 -3.33 -1.08 -8.86
N THR A 67 -2.08 -1.41 -8.56
CA THR A 67 -1.73 -2.18 -7.36
C THR A 67 -2.07 -1.41 -6.07
N ALA A 68 -1.80 -0.12 -6.03
CA ALA A 68 -2.12 0.75 -4.89
C ALA A 68 -3.64 0.86 -4.67
N GLU A 69 -4.41 1.03 -5.75
CA GLU A 69 -5.87 1.05 -5.71
C GLU A 69 -6.43 -0.27 -5.16
N ARG A 70 -5.95 -1.41 -5.68
CA ARG A 70 -6.36 -2.74 -5.22
C ARG A 70 -5.97 -2.99 -3.76
N ALA A 71 -4.78 -2.55 -3.34
CA ALA A 71 -4.35 -2.65 -1.95
C ALA A 71 -5.25 -1.82 -1.03
N ALA A 72 -5.65 -0.61 -1.46
CA ALA A 72 -6.57 0.24 -0.71
C ALA A 72 -7.98 -0.38 -0.60
N GLU A 73 -8.48 -0.97 -1.69
CA GLU A 73 -9.76 -1.67 -1.71
C GLU A 73 -9.78 -2.84 -0.72
N VAL A 74 -8.78 -3.72 -0.81
CA VAL A 74 -8.62 -4.87 0.10
C VAL A 74 -8.52 -4.39 1.56
N ARG A 75 -7.70 -3.36 1.82
CA ARG A 75 -7.56 -2.80 3.18
C ARG A 75 -8.88 -2.24 3.71
N GLY A 76 -9.67 -1.60 2.84
CA GLY A 76 -11.01 -1.10 3.19
C GLY A 76 -11.97 -2.22 3.59
N GLU A 77 -11.94 -3.37 2.91
CA GLU A 77 -12.75 -4.53 3.28
C GLU A 77 -12.34 -5.10 4.65
N TYR A 78 -11.04 -5.25 4.90
CA TYR A 78 -10.51 -5.68 6.20
C TYR A 78 -10.89 -4.73 7.33
N GLU A 79 -10.76 -3.41 7.12
CA GLU A 79 -11.12 -2.43 8.13
C GLU A 79 -12.61 -2.46 8.46
N LYS A 80 -13.48 -2.66 7.47
CA LYS A 80 -14.92 -2.82 7.71
C LYS A 80 -15.21 -4.04 8.58
N ALA A 81 -14.61 -5.18 8.26
CA ALA A 81 -14.74 -6.42 9.03
C ALA A 81 -14.21 -6.24 10.47
N TYR A 82 -13.04 -5.62 10.61
CA TYR A 82 -12.43 -5.35 11.91
C TYR A 82 -13.29 -4.40 12.76
N ARG A 83 -13.79 -3.30 12.19
CA ARG A 83 -14.69 -2.37 12.89
C ARG A 83 -15.98 -3.07 13.34
N ALA A 84 -16.53 -3.97 12.53
CA ALA A 84 -17.69 -4.77 12.92
C ALA A 84 -17.38 -5.69 14.12
N LEU A 85 -16.27 -6.42 14.08
CA LEU A 85 -15.85 -7.29 15.17
C LEU A 85 -15.55 -6.51 16.46
N ARG A 86 -14.82 -5.40 16.35
CA ARG A 86 -14.52 -4.50 17.46
C ARG A 86 -15.80 -3.98 18.11
N ARG A 87 -16.80 -3.57 17.34
CA ARG A 87 -18.10 -3.14 17.88
C ARG A 87 -18.81 -4.25 18.66
N ARG A 88 -18.80 -5.48 18.14
CA ARG A 88 -19.42 -6.64 18.82
C ARG A 88 -18.71 -6.97 20.13
N LEU A 89 -17.38 -6.94 20.14
CA LEU A 89 -16.59 -7.17 21.35
C LEU A 89 -16.82 -6.09 22.39
N LEU A 90 -16.83 -4.82 21.99
CA LEU A 90 -17.12 -3.70 22.90
C LEU A 90 -18.55 -3.79 23.46
N ALA A 91 -19.54 -4.09 22.62
CA ALA A 91 -20.92 -4.28 23.08
C ALA A 91 -21.04 -5.44 24.07
N GLY A 92 -20.43 -6.60 23.78
CA GLY A 92 -20.40 -7.74 24.69
C GLY A 92 -19.70 -7.43 26.01
N TRP A 93 -18.58 -6.72 25.97
CA TRP A 93 -17.85 -6.29 27.16
C TRP A 93 -18.67 -5.31 28.00
N LEU A 94 -19.31 -4.32 27.39
CA LEU A 94 -20.20 -3.38 28.08
C LEU A 94 -21.40 -4.09 28.72
N LEU A 95 -22.01 -5.05 28.03
CA LEU A 95 -23.10 -5.87 28.57
C LEU A 95 -22.62 -6.73 29.75
N ALA A 96 -21.44 -7.32 29.67
CA ALA A 96 -20.85 -8.10 30.77
C ALA A 96 -20.58 -7.20 31.98
N CYS A 97 -20.01 -6.01 31.79
CA CYS A 97 -19.81 -5.03 32.86
C CYS A 97 -21.15 -4.62 33.48
N ALA A 98 -22.17 -4.33 32.67
CA ALA A 98 -23.50 -3.97 33.16
C ALA A 98 -24.13 -5.11 33.98
N ALA A 99 -23.99 -6.36 33.54
CA ALA A 99 -24.47 -7.53 34.26
C ALA A 99 -23.74 -7.72 35.60
N VAL A 100 -22.41 -7.55 35.64
CA VAL A 100 -21.63 -7.62 36.88
C VAL A 100 -22.06 -6.53 37.86
N VAL A 101 -22.26 -5.30 37.39
CA VAL A 101 -22.75 -4.20 38.22
C VAL A 101 -24.16 -4.46 38.73
N ALA A 102 -25.06 -4.98 37.88
CA ALA A 102 -26.42 -5.31 38.28
C ALA A 102 -26.48 -6.42 39.34
N VAL A 103 -25.69 -7.49 39.15
CA VAL A 103 -25.62 -8.62 40.12
C VAL A 103 -24.94 -8.18 41.42
N GLY A 104 -23.83 -7.45 41.35
CA GLY A 104 -23.16 -6.93 42.54
C GLY A 104 -24.03 -5.91 43.31
N GLY A 105 -24.75 -5.06 42.58
CA GLY A 105 -25.73 -4.13 43.14
C GLY A 105 -26.96 -4.81 43.73
N ALA A 106 -27.36 -5.99 43.22
CA ALA A 106 -28.47 -6.80 43.76
C ALA A 106 -28.06 -7.67 44.95
N LEU A 107 -26.78 -7.98 45.12
CA LEU A 107 -26.24 -8.68 46.30
C LEU A 107 -26.04 -7.74 47.51
N LEU A 108 -25.76 -6.46 47.28
CA LEU A 108 -25.67 -5.42 48.32
C LEU A 108 -26.94 -5.25 49.19
N PRO A 109 -28.18 -5.29 48.67
CA PRO A 109 -29.39 -5.18 49.48
C PRO A 109 -29.80 -6.46 50.23
N LEU A 110 -29.17 -7.61 49.95
CA LEU A 110 -29.45 -8.89 50.64
C LEU A 110 -28.53 -9.14 51.84
N GLY A 111 -27.57 -8.26 52.09
CA GLY A 111 -26.61 -8.35 53.21
C GLY A 111 -26.81 -7.32 54.32
N GLN A 112 -27.91 -6.56 54.33
CA GLN A 112 -28.31 -5.63 55.40
C GLN A 112 -29.50 -6.19 56.20
#